data_AF-A0A607IH46-F1
#
_entry.id   AF-A0A607IH46-F1
#
_cell.length_a   1.000
_cell.length_b   1.000
_cell.length_c   1.000
_cell.angle_alpha   90.00
_cell.angle_beta   90.00
_cell.angle_gamma   90.00
#
_symmetry.space_group_name_H-M   'P 1'
#
loop_
_entity.id
_entity.type
_entity.pdbx_description
1 polymer ?
#
loop_
_entity_poly.entity_id
_entity_poly.type
_entity_poly.pdbx_seq_one_letter_code
_entity_poly.pdbx_strand_id
1 'polypeptide(L)'
;MIRKEWLELEPEVLPLSTHRGMLNQTLLFEATSVDEVNWLIKNGVDINHRNFVGKTALWKSGYYDYEIEIIDRLFEAGINPDLLNFEGEHVLSGMGYFGHPEIFMKHRGKIKSTDIHIRDIHLSHIDKMKRGIEILLGNGFQVHYPRYMNIEDITLWDEEQAWYRTEQENINMKIYYMNKRNDYIKFLEFLDNQKRAIRLVSVRANSKDITLFDIKEMIERLRLMKPELYIVK
;
A
#
# COMPACT_ATOMS: atom_id res chain seq x y z
N MET A 1 -12.98 -9.15 -21.83
CA MET A 1 -13.90 -10.32 -21.72
C MET A 1 -14.37 -10.42 -20.29
N ILE A 2 -15.68 -10.43 -20.04
CA ILE A 2 -16.25 -10.55 -18.69
C ILE A 2 -16.11 -12.01 -18.21
N ARG A 3 -15.72 -12.19 -16.95
CA ARG A 3 -15.70 -13.48 -16.24
C ARG A 3 -17.07 -14.17 -16.33
N LYS A 4 -17.10 -15.45 -16.72
CA LYS A 4 -18.36 -16.20 -16.92
C LYS A 4 -19.18 -16.26 -15.65
N GLU A 5 -18.50 -16.46 -14.53
CA GLU A 5 -19.11 -16.51 -13.20
C GLU A 5 -19.85 -15.22 -12.82
N TRP A 6 -19.51 -14.06 -13.41
CA TRP A 6 -20.21 -12.80 -13.13
C TRP A 6 -21.47 -12.65 -13.97
N LEU A 7 -21.49 -13.21 -15.18
CA LEU A 7 -22.65 -13.20 -16.06
C LEU A 7 -23.80 -14.06 -15.54
N GLU A 8 -23.48 -15.03 -14.67
CA GLU A 8 -24.44 -15.93 -14.02
C GLU A 8 -24.98 -15.37 -12.70
N LEU A 9 -24.47 -14.23 -12.21
CA LEU A 9 -24.97 -13.60 -10.98
C LEU A 9 -26.30 -12.89 -11.22
N GLU A 10 -27.21 -13.05 -10.26
CA GLU A 10 -28.45 -12.26 -10.23
C GLU A 10 -28.12 -10.77 -10.07
N PRO A 11 -28.85 -9.86 -10.76
CA PRO A 11 -28.62 -8.42 -10.67
C PRO A 11 -28.58 -7.88 -9.22
N GLU A 12 -29.33 -8.49 -8.31
CA GLU A 12 -29.40 -8.14 -6.89
C GLU A 12 -28.12 -8.52 -6.12
N VAL A 13 -27.30 -9.43 -6.64
CA VAL A 13 -26.03 -9.86 -6.04
C VAL A 13 -24.88 -8.91 -6.42
N LEU A 14 -24.98 -8.23 -7.57
CA LEU A 14 -23.93 -7.32 -8.05
C LEU A 14 -23.64 -6.15 -7.10
N PRO A 15 -24.64 -5.53 -6.46
CA PRO A 15 -24.45 -4.52 -5.41
C PRO A 15 -24.06 -5.11 -4.04
N LEU A 16 -24.18 -6.43 -3.83
CA LEU A 16 -24.00 -7.09 -2.53
C LEU A 16 -22.60 -7.69 -2.37
N SER A 17 -22.20 -7.87 -1.11
CA SER A 17 -20.89 -8.40 -0.73
C SER A 17 -20.69 -9.85 -1.20
N THR A 18 -19.55 -10.17 -1.80
CA THR A 18 -19.25 -11.56 -2.16
C THR A 18 -18.98 -12.41 -0.92
N HIS A 19 -19.57 -13.61 -0.88
CA HIS A 19 -19.33 -14.58 0.18
C HIS A 19 -17.96 -15.26 0.01
N ARG A 20 -16.92 -14.66 0.58
CA ARG A 20 -15.71 -15.35 1.11
C ARG A 20 -14.86 -14.36 1.90
N GLY A 21 -14.94 -14.42 3.24
CA GLY A 21 -13.99 -13.80 4.18
C GLY A 21 -13.96 -12.27 4.29
N MET A 22 -14.41 -11.53 3.28
CA MET A 22 -14.42 -10.06 3.27
C MET A 22 -15.85 -9.56 3.31
N LEU A 23 -16.42 -9.52 4.51
CA LEU A 23 -17.72 -8.91 4.76
C LEU A 23 -17.72 -7.49 4.17
N ASN A 24 -18.72 -7.16 3.36
CA ASN A 24 -18.93 -5.84 2.77
C ASN A 24 -18.00 -5.41 1.59
N GLN A 25 -17.61 -6.29 0.64
CA GLN A 25 -16.92 -5.88 -0.60
C GLN A 25 -17.72 -6.19 -1.88
N THR A 26 -17.95 -5.18 -2.73
CA THR A 26 -18.55 -5.36 -4.07
C THR A 26 -17.54 -5.94 -5.07
N LEU A 27 -18.01 -6.52 -6.17
CA LEU A 27 -17.16 -7.04 -7.26
C LEU A 27 -16.23 -5.99 -7.90
N LEU A 28 -16.50 -4.70 -7.74
CA LEU A 28 -15.67 -3.62 -8.29
C LEU A 28 -14.23 -3.61 -7.74
N PHE A 29 -14.01 -4.11 -6.52
CA PHE A 29 -12.68 -4.23 -5.92
C PHE A 29 -11.81 -5.22 -6.70
N GLU A 30 -12.44 -6.29 -7.18
CA GLU A 30 -11.82 -7.41 -7.87
C GLU A 30 -11.71 -7.20 -9.39
N ALA A 31 -12.24 -6.10 -9.93
CA ALA A 31 -12.17 -5.84 -11.36
C ALA A 31 -10.70 -5.74 -11.83
N THR A 32 -10.40 -6.45 -12.91
CA THR A 32 -9.07 -6.52 -13.55
C THR A 32 -9.06 -6.03 -14.99
N SER A 33 -10.19 -5.52 -15.50
CA SER A 33 -10.26 -4.88 -16.81
C SER A 33 -11.29 -3.75 -16.86
N VAL A 34 -11.12 -2.85 -17.84
CA VAL A 34 -12.08 -1.76 -18.12
C VAL A 34 -13.46 -2.30 -18.50
N ASP A 35 -13.53 -3.43 -19.23
CA ASP A 35 -14.79 -4.11 -19.56
C ASP A 35 -15.57 -4.48 -18.30
N GLU A 36 -14.90 -5.06 -17.31
CA GLU A 36 -15.50 -5.46 -16.04
C GLU A 36 -16.01 -4.25 -15.25
N VAL A 37 -15.21 -3.18 -15.16
CA VAL A 37 -15.63 -1.93 -14.53
C VAL A 37 -16.89 -1.37 -15.20
N ASN A 38 -16.89 -1.31 -16.54
CA ASN A 38 -18.04 -0.83 -17.32
C ASN A 38 -19.30 -1.66 -17.09
N TRP A 39 -19.15 -2.98 -17.11
CA TRP A 39 -20.26 -3.90 -16.92
C TRP A 39 -20.84 -3.77 -15.51
N LEU A 40 -20.01 -3.70 -14.47
CA LEU A 40 -20.46 -3.52 -13.08
C LEU A 40 -21.19 -2.19 -12.87
N ILE A 41 -20.64 -1.08 -13.40
CA ILE A 41 -21.28 0.24 -13.31
C ILE A 41 -22.63 0.24 -14.04
N LYS A 42 -22.71 -0.38 -15.22
CA LYS A 42 -23.96 -0.48 -15.99
C LYS A 42 -25.04 -1.26 -15.23
N ASN A 43 -24.64 -2.22 -14.40
CA ASN A 43 -25.53 -3.01 -13.55
C ASN A 43 -25.76 -2.39 -12.15
N GLY A 44 -25.39 -1.12 -11.95
CA GLY A 44 -25.79 -0.36 -10.75
C GLY A 44 -24.92 -0.58 -9.52
N VAL A 45 -23.71 -1.13 -9.66
CA VAL A 45 -22.76 -1.18 -8.54
C VAL A 45 -22.46 0.24 -8.05
N ASP A 46 -22.53 0.45 -6.74
CA ASP A 46 -22.10 1.71 -6.12
C ASP A 46 -20.58 1.86 -6.26
N ILE A 47 -20.17 2.78 -7.14
CA ILE A 47 -18.77 3.10 -7.40
C ILE A 47 -18.04 3.60 -6.15
N ASN A 48 -18.76 4.19 -5.21
CA ASN A 48 -18.24 4.73 -3.96
C ASN A 48 -18.39 3.75 -2.78
N HIS A 49 -18.76 2.50 -3.05
CA HIS A 49 -18.87 1.48 -2.01
C HIS A 49 -17.58 1.40 -1.19
N ARG A 50 -17.74 1.40 0.13
CA ARG A 50 -16.63 1.30 1.08
C ARG A 50 -16.68 -0.06 1.76
N ASN A 51 -15.54 -0.75 1.74
CA ASN A 51 -15.43 -2.05 2.38
C ASN A 51 -15.42 -1.95 3.91
N PHE A 52 -15.24 -3.08 4.61
CA PHE A 52 -15.24 -3.12 6.08
C PHE A 52 -14.11 -2.31 6.75
N VAL A 53 -13.07 -1.89 6.01
CA VAL A 53 -12.05 -0.95 6.49
C VAL A 53 -12.23 0.46 5.91
N GLY A 54 -13.34 0.72 5.22
CA GLY A 54 -13.69 2.02 4.66
C GLY A 54 -13.01 2.33 3.32
N LYS A 55 -12.27 1.40 2.72
CA LYS A 55 -11.58 1.59 1.43
C LYS A 55 -12.58 1.47 0.28
N THR A 56 -12.44 2.29 -0.75
CA THR A 56 -13.15 2.18 -2.04
C THR A 56 -12.35 1.33 -3.05
N ALA A 57 -12.92 1.05 -4.23
CA ALA A 57 -12.23 0.34 -5.29
C ALA A 57 -10.98 1.06 -5.86
N LEU A 58 -10.75 2.35 -5.52
CA LEU A 58 -9.50 3.04 -5.86
C LEU A 58 -8.29 2.55 -5.04
N TRP A 59 -8.51 1.85 -3.92
CA TRP A 59 -7.44 1.27 -3.10
C TRP A 59 -6.87 -0.01 -3.73
N LYS A 60 -6.30 0.14 -4.92
CA LYS A 60 -5.62 -0.92 -5.68
C LYS A 60 -4.27 -1.27 -5.06
N SER A 61 -3.65 -2.34 -5.56
CA SER A 61 -2.45 -2.91 -4.94
C SER A 61 -1.17 -2.14 -5.29
N GLY A 62 -1.11 -1.53 -6.48
CA GLY A 62 0.06 -0.83 -7.01
C GLY A 62 1.12 -1.75 -7.64
N TYR A 63 0.82 -3.06 -7.75
CA TYR A 63 1.74 -4.05 -8.29
C TYR A 63 1.58 -4.30 -9.79
N TYR A 64 0.44 -3.95 -10.38
CA TYR A 64 0.11 -4.38 -11.74
C TYR A 64 -0.24 -3.21 -12.64
N ASP A 65 0.45 -3.09 -13.77
CA ASP A 65 0.25 -1.99 -14.72
C ASP A 65 -1.17 -1.95 -15.32
N TYR A 66 -1.89 -3.08 -15.36
CA TYR A 66 -3.30 -3.09 -15.79
C TYR A 66 -4.19 -2.26 -14.86
N GLU A 67 -3.78 -2.02 -13.60
CA GLU A 67 -4.52 -1.18 -12.66
C GLU A 67 -4.57 0.27 -13.15
N ILE A 68 -3.63 0.73 -14.00
CA ILE A 68 -3.62 2.10 -14.55
C ILE A 68 -4.91 2.38 -15.33
N GLU A 69 -5.28 1.50 -16.27
CA GLU A 69 -6.48 1.66 -17.10
C GLU A 69 -7.77 1.58 -16.25
N ILE A 70 -7.75 0.75 -15.20
CA ILE A 70 -8.86 0.60 -14.26
C ILE A 70 -9.02 1.87 -13.42
N ILE A 71 -7.93 2.39 -12.85
CA ILE A 71 -7.93 3.62 -12.05
C ILE A 71 -8.41 4.79 -12.92
N ASP A 72 -7.90 4.90 -14.16
CA ASP A 72 -8.34 5.92 -15.13
C ASP A 72 -9.86 5.85 -15.33
N ARG A 73 -10.36 4.64 -15.61
CA ARG A 73 -11.79 4.41 -15.84
C ARG A 73 -12.66 4.70 -14.62
N LEU A 74 -12.20 4.33 -13.42
CA LEU A 74 -12.90 4.61 -12.16
C LEU A 74 -13.02 6.12 -11.95
N PHE A 75 -11.95 6.89 -12.19
CA PHE A 75 -12.00 8.35 -12.16
C PHE A 75 -12.97 8.91 -13.20
N GLU A 76 -12.95 8.40 -14.45
CA GLU A 76 -13.91 8.81 -15.49
C GLU A 76 -15.36 8.52 -15.13
N ALA A 77 -15.61 7.43 -14.39
CA ALA A 77 -16.92 7.07 -13.88
C ALA A 77 -17.37 7.91 -12.66
N GLY A 78 -16.53 8.81 -12.16
CA GLY A 78 -16.89 9.70 -11.05
C GLY A 78 -16.73 9.10 -9.66
N ILE A 79 -15.84 8.12 -9.49
CA ILE A 79 -15.44 7.67 -8.15
C ILE A 79 -14.91 8.88 -7.34
N ASN A 80 -15.25 8.93 -6.06
CA ASN A 80 -14.81 9.99 -5.15
C ASN A 80 -13.48 9.60 -4.48
N PRO A 81 -12.35 10.23 -4.85
CA PRO A 81 -11.04 9.93 -4.26
C PRO A 81 -10.87 10.44 -2.82
N ASP A 82 -11.68 11.42 -2.41
CA ASP A 82 -11.60 12.05 -1.09
C ASP A 82 -12.31 11.23 0.01
N LEU A 83 -12.86 10.05 -0.33
CA LEU A 83 -13.39 9.12 0.66
C LEU A 83 -12.25 8.48 1.45
N LEU A 84 -12.06 8.96 2.68
CA LEU A 84 -11.11 8.40 3.62
C LEU A 84 -11.50 6.96 3.98
N ASN A 85 -10.55 6.12 4.37
CA ASN A 85 -10.84 4.84 5.00
C ASN A 85 -11.28 5.04 6.47
N PHE A 86 -11.59 3.96 7.21
CA PHE A 86 -12.04 4.10 8.62
C PHE A 86 -10.93 4.50 9.60
N GLU A 87 -9.68 4.47 9.18
CA GLU A 87 -8.52 5.00 9.91
C GLU A 87 -8.23 6.47 9.54
N GLY A 88 -9.08 7.09 8.71
CA GLY A 88 -8.90 8.47 8.28
C GLY A 88 -7.73 8.65 7.29
N GLU A 89 -7.42 7.63 6.51
CA GLU A 89 -6.39 7.67 5.48
C GLU A 89 -6.97 7.98 4.10
N HIS A 90 -6.24 8.74 3.30
CA HIS A 90 -6.61 9.09 1.95
C HIS A 90 -6.03 8.05 0.98
N VAL A 91 -6.67 7.78 -0.17
CA VAL A 91 -6.15 6.77 -1.12
C VAL A 91 -4.72 7.04 -1.62
N LEU A 92 -4.33 8.33 -1.61
CA LEU A 92 -2.98 8.80 -1.95
C LEU A 92 -1.91 8.47 -0.90
N SER A 93 -2.27 7.92 0.27
CA SER A 93 -1.32 7.37 1.24
C SER A 93 -1.12 5.86 1.11
N GLY A 94 -1.84 5.19 0.21
CA GLY A 94 -1.80 3.74 0.04
C GLY A 94 -0.87 3.24 -1.08
N MET A 95 -0.62 1.93 -1.07
CA MET A 95 0.25 1.25 -2.06
C MET A 95 -0.19 1.48 -3.52
N GLY A 96 -1.49 1.45 -3.82
CA GLY A 96 -2.02 1.72 -5.16
C GLY A 96 -1.57 3.05 -5.75
N TYR A 97 -1.52 4.10 -4.93
CA TYR A 97 -0.98 5.39 -5.35
C TYR A 97 0.53 5.32 -5.60
N PHE A 98 1.30 4.75 -4.69
CA PHE A 98 2.76 4.65 -4.86
C PHE A 98 3.17 3.78 -6.04
N GLY A 99 2.35 2.80 -6.41
CA GLY A 99 2.55 1.99 -7.61
C GLY A 99 2.41 2.79 -8.90
N HIS A 100 1.39 3.67 -8.97
CA HIS A 100 1.02 4.39 -10.19
C HIS A 100 0.67 5.87 -9.91
N PRO A 101 1.60 6.70 -9.40
CA PRO A 101 1.26 8.05 -8.94
C PRO A 101 0.79 8.97 -10.08
N GLU A 102 1.29 8.76 -11.30
CA GLU A 102 0.96 9.57 -12.47
C GLU A 102 -0.53 9.52 -12.82
N ILE A 103 -1.18 8.35 -12.68
CA ILE A 103 -2.60 8.23 -13.06
C ILE A 103 -3.49 9.00 -12.10
N PHE A 104 -3.14 9.08 -10.81
CA PHE A 104 -3.86 9.93 -9.86
C PHE A 104 -3.63 11.41 -10.17
N MET A 105 -2.42 11.79 -10.58
CA MET A 105 -2.11 13.18 -10.94
C MET A 105 -2.76 13.61 -12.26
N LYS A 106 -2.97 12.71 -13.23
CA LYS A 106 -3.81 12.95 -14.42
C LYS A 106 -5.21 13.44 -14.01
N HIS A 107 -5.75 12.91 -12.92
CA HIS A 107 -7.06 13.28 -12.37
C HIS A 107 -6.99 14.26 -11.19
N ARG A 108 -5.88 15.00 -11.03
CA ARG A 108 -5.67 15.94 -9.93
C ARG A 108 -6.85 16.89 -9.68
N GLY A 109 -7.52 17.36 -10.73
CA GLY A 109 -8.68 18.25 -10.63
C GLY A 109 -9.92 17.64 -9.95
N LYS A 110 -9.98 16.31 -9.80
CA LYS A 110 -11.04 15.58 -9.09
C LYS A 110 -10.73 15.34 -7.61
N ILE A 111 -9.52 15.67 -7.16
CA ILE A 111 -9.05 15.46 -5.78
C ILE A 111 -9.08 16.81 -5.07
N LYS A 112 -9.95 16.95 -4.06
CA LYS A 112 -10.10 18.22 -3.32
C LYS A 112 -9.10 18.33 -2.19
N SER A 113 -8.82 17.22 -1.50
CA SER A 113 -7.90 17.19 -0.38
C SER A 113 -6.48 17.53 -0.82
N THR A 114 -5.81 18.39 -0.06
CA THR A 114 -4.39 18.74 -0.26
C THR A 114 -3.48 18.16 0.80
N ASP A 115 -4.02 17.83 1.97
CA ASP A 115 -3.27 17.34 3.12
C ASP A 115 -3.31 15.82 3.16
N ILE A 116 -2.16 15.19 2.91
CA ILE A 116 -2.02 13.74 2.83
C ILE A 116 -1.18 13.25 4.00
N HIS A 117 -1.78 12.41 4.84
CA HIS A 117 -1.10 11.79 5.97
C HIS A 117 -0.53 10.42 5.56
N ILE A 118 0.79 10.29 5.58
CA ILE A 118 1.48 9.02 5.38
C ILE A 118 1.86 8.49 6.76
N ARG A 119 1.16 7.43 7.18
CA ARG A 119 1.25 6.89 8.55
C ARG A 119 2.16 5.67 8.64
N ASP A 120 2.26 4.91 7.57
CA ASP A 120 3.01 3.66 7.54
C ASP A 120 4.04 3.63 6.40
N ILE A 121 5.11 2.86 6.64
CA ILE A 121 6.09 2.52 5.61
C ILE A 121 5.69 1.19 4.98
N HIS A 122 5.38 1.22 3.69
CA HIS A 122 5.06 0.02 2.93
C HIS A 122 6.35 -0.60 2.37
N LEU A 123 6.95 -1.53 3.11
CA LEU A 123 8.24 -2.12 2.72
C LEU A 123 8.25 -2.68 1.29
N SER A 124 7.15 -3.29 0.84
CA SER A 124 7.03 -3.83 -0.52
C SER A 124 7.11 -2.76 -1.62
N HIS A 125 6.72 -1.53 -1.30
CA HIS A 125 6.67 -0.37 -2.19
C HIS A 125 7.66 0.74 -1.80
N ILE A 126 8.57 0.50 -0.85
CA ILE A 126 9.40 1.54 -0.25
C ILE A 126 10.28 2.29 -1.27
N ASP A 127 10.74 1.58 -2.30
CA ASP A 127 11.46 2.12 -3.45
C ASP A 127 10.62 3.10 -4.27
N LYS A 128 9.31 2.88 -4.33
CA LYS A 128 8.36 3.74 -5.03
C LYS A 128 7.79 4.86 -4.14
N MET A 129 7.74 4.66 -2.82
CA MET A 129 7.17 5.63 -1.88
C MET A 129 7.84 7.01 -1.98
N LYS A 130 9.17 7.05 -2.03
CA LYS A 130 9.92 8.31 -2.20
C LYS A 130 9.42 9.09 -3.43
N ARG A 131 9.40 8.43 -4.59
CA ARG A 131 8.94 9.03 -5.86
C ARG A 131 7.50 9.52 -5.76
N GLY A 132 6.60 8.70 -5.21
CA GLY A 132 5.20 9.09 -5.07
C GLY A 132 5.01 10.31 -4.14
N ILE A 133 5.80 10.41 -3.08
CA ILE A 133 5.80 11.58 -2.18
C ILE A 133 6.34 12.82 -2.90
N GLU A 134 7.43 12.71 -3.65
CA GLU A 134 7.98 13.82 -4.45
C GLU A 134 6.95 14.31 -5.48
N ILE A 135 6.18 13.40 -6.10
CA ILE A 135 5.08 13.75 -7.01
C ILE A 135 3.95 14.49 -6.28
N LEU A 136 3.56 14.05 -5.07
CA LEU A 136 2.57 14.80 -4.26
C LEU A 136 3.05 16.22 -3.98
N LEU A 137 4.27 16.37 -3.47
CA LEU A 137 4.86 17.68 -3.16
C LEU A 137 4.94 18.57 -4.40
N GLY A 138 5.34 18.01 -5.55
CA GLY A 138 5.41 18.73 -6.83
C GLY A 138 4.05 19.14 -7.41
N ASN A 139 2.95 18.51 -6.96
CA ASN A 139 1.58 18.80 -7.38
C ASN A 139 0.76 19.57 -6.33
N GLY A 140 1.46 20.28 -5.42
CA GLY A 140 0.85 21.20 -4.46
C GLY A 140 0.15 20.53 -3.28
N PHE A 141 0.43 19.25 -3.02
CA PHE A 141 -0.03 18.58 -1.80
C PHE A 141 0.91 18.86 -0.64
N GLN A 142 0.34 18.92 0.57
CA GLN A 142 1.08 18.91 1.81
C GLN A 142 1.14 17.48 2.33
N VAL A 143 2.35 17.00 2.61
CA VAL A 143 2.54 15.65 3.15
C VAL A 143 2.84 15.74 4.64
N HIS A 144 2.11 14.95 5.42
CA HIS A 144 2.19 14.90 6.88
C HIS A 144 2.61 13.50 7.31
N TYR A 145 3.49 13.44 8.31
CA TYR A 145 3.92 12.19 8.94
C TYR A 145 3.59 12.26 10.42
N PRO A 146 3.17 11.15 11.03
CA PRO A 146 3.00 11.09 12.47
C PRO A 146 4.36 11.20 13.17
N ARG A 147 4.32 11.58 14.45
CA ARG A 147 5.51 11.58 15.31
C ARG A 147 6.13 10.18 15.45
N TYR A 148 5.30 9.15 15.33
CA TYR A 148 5.66 7.75 15.44
C TYR A 148 5.22 7.03 14.17
N MET A 149 6.16 6.47 13.41
CA MET A 149 5.85 5.64 12.24
C MET A 149 6.24 4.20 12.50
N ASN A 150 5.34 3.29 12.18
CA ASN A 150 5.62 1.87 12.29
C ASN A 150 6.64 1.45 11.24
N ILE A 151 7.59 0.63 11.67
CA ILE A 151 8.58 0.00 10.82
C ILE A 151 8.58 -1.50 11.04
N GLU A 152 8.80 -2.23 9.96
CA GLU A 152 9.29 -3.59 10.04
C GLU A 152 10.80 -3.53 10.29
N ASP A 153 11.27 -3.95 11.46
CA ASP A 153 12.71 -4.01 11.75
C ASP A 153 13.32 -5.21 11.05
N ILE A 154 13.86 -4.94 9.86
CA ILE A 154 14.44 -5.97 9.00
C ILE A 154 15.80 -6.48 9.48
N THR A 155 16.29 -6.00 10.62
CA THR A 155 17.56 -6.45 11.22
C THR A 155 17.39 -7.60 12.22
N LEU A 156 16.16 -7.84 12.72
CA LEU A 156 15.87 -8.83 13.78
C LEU A 156 15.32 -10.17 13.27
N TRP A 157 15.47 -10.48 11.98
CA TRP A 157 14.86 -11.65 11.36
C TRP A 157 15.41 -13.01 11.84
N ASP A 158 16.55 -13.01 12.53
CA ASP A 158 17.20 -14.24 12.98
C ASP A 158 16.65 -14.80 14.31
N GLU A 159 15.80 -14.09 15.07
CA GLU A 159 15.59 -14.50 16.47
C GLU A 159 14.34 -15.32 16.83
N GLU A 160 13.16 -15.23 16.19
CA GLU A 160 11.98 -15.92 16.78
C GLU A 160 10.75 -16.09 15.86
N GLN A 161 10.85 -15.79 14.56
CA GLN A 161 9.70 -15.69 13.64
C GLN A 161 9.42 -16.94 12.78
N ALA A 162 10.18 -18.03 12.97
CA ALA A 162 10.26 -19.13 12.02
C ALA A 162 9.42 -20.37 12.35
N TRP A 163 8.60 -20.37 13.41
CA TRP A 163 7.93 -21.59 13.90
C TRP A 163 6.98 -22.28 12.89
N TYR A 164 6.67 -21.62 11.76
CA TYR A 164 5.81 -22.11 10.68
C TYR A 164 6.45 -22.10 9.28
N ARG A 165 7.73 -21.73 9.13
CA ARG A 165 8.42 -21.62 7.83
C ARG A 165 9.45 -22.72 7.63
N THR A 166 9.53 -23.23 6.42
CA THR A 166 10.63 -24.08 5.95
C THR A 166 11.95 -23.31 5.92
N GLU A 167 13.07 -24.03 5.92
CA GLU A 167 14.41 -23.44 5.75
C GLU A 167 14.51 -22.59 4.47
N GLN A 168 13.94 -23.08 3.37
CA GLN A 168 13.92 -22.36 2.09
C GLN A 168 13.10 -21.06 2.16
N GLU A 169 11.96 -21.07 2.85
CA GLU A 169 11.16 -19.85 3.05
C GLU A 169 11.91 -18.82 3.90
N ASN A 170 12.65 -19.27 4.92
CA ASN A 170 13.50 -18.37 5.71
C ASN A 170 14.61 -17.75 4.87
N ILE A 171 15.28 -18.54 4.03
CA ILE A 171 16.30 -18.05 3.08
C ILE A 171 15.68 -17.02 2.12
N ASN A 172 14.52 -17.32 1.54
CA ASN A 172 13.84 -16.43 0.60
C ASN A 172 13.46 -15.08 1.26
N MET A 173 12.95 -15.12 2.49
CA MET A 173 12.62 -13.90 3.24
C MET A 173 13.88 -13.09 3.55
N LYS A 174 14.97 -13.74 3.98
CA LYS A 174 16.24 -13.03 4.27
C LYS A 174 16.79 -12.37 3.01
N ILE A 175 16.74 -13.05 1.86
CA ILE A 175 17.11 -12.47 0.55
C ILE A 175 16.21 -11.26 0.22
N TYR A 176 14.89 -11.38 0.41
CA TYR A 176 13.96 -10.29 0.16
C TYR A 176 14.30 -9.03 0.98
N TYR A 177 14.50 -9.18 2.30
CA TYR A 177 14.86 -8.05 3.17
C TYR A 177 16.22 -7.45 2.83
N MET A 178 17.22 -8.30 2.54
CA MET A 178 18.54 -7.84 2.10
C MET A 178 18.47 -7.02 0.82
N ASN A 179 17.60 -7.41 -0.13
CA ASN A 179 17.38 -6.66 -1.36
C ASN A 179 16.69 -5.32 -1.10
N LYS A 180 15.77 -5.25 -0.13
CA LYS A 180 15.08 -4.00 0.26
C LYS A 180 15.92 -3.08 1.15
N ARG A 181 16.96 -3.58 1.81
CA ARG A 181 17.80 -2.83 2.77
C ARG A 181 18.24 -1.47 2.26
N ASN A 182 18.80 -1.41 1.05
CA ASN A 182 19.31 -0.16 0.50
C ASN A 182 18.19 0.82 0.15
N ASP A 183 17.03 0.35 -0.31
CA ASP A 183 15.89 1.22 -0.59
C ASP A 183 15.26 1.74 0.71
N TYR A 184 15.28 0.93 1.77
CA TYR A 184 14.91 1.35 3.11
C TYR A 184 15.83 2.46 3.63
N ILE A 185 17.15 2.29 3.52
CA ILE A 185 18.11 3.33 3.89
C ILE A 185 17.82 4.63 3.12
N LYS A 186 17.69 4.56 1.78
CA LYS A 186 17.40 5.74 0.95
C LYS A 186 16.10 6.44 1.36
N PHE A 187 15.07 5.67 1.69
CA PHE A 187 13.79 6.22 2.13
C PHE A 187 13.88 6.90 3.50
N LEU A 188 14.59 6.28 4.44
CA LEU A 188 14.84 6.87 5.76
C LEU A 188 15.71 8.14 5.67
N GLU A 189 16.75 8.14 4.83
CA GLU A 189 17.54 9.34 4.54
C GLU A 189 16.68 10.44 3.94
N PHE A 190 15.76 10.10 3.03
CA PHE A 190 14.78 11.03 2.49
C PHE A 190 13.89 11.63 3.59
N LEU A 191 13.40 10.84 4.53
CA LEU A 191 12.61 11.33 5.67
C LEU A 191 13.44 12.21 6.62
N ASP A 192 14.66 11.83 6.96
CA ASP A 192 15.57 12.61 7.84
C ASP A 192 15.87 13.99 7.22
N ASN A 193 16.06 14.04 5.91
CA ASN A 193 16.33 15.27 5.17
C ASN A 193 15.16 16.27 5.21
N GLN A 194 13.94 15.81 5.47
CA GLN A 194 12.79 16.70 5.68
C GLN A 194 12.81 17.39 7.06
N LYS A 195 13.82 17.09 7.90
CA LYS A 195 14.05 17.70 9.23
C LYS A 195 12.85 17.59 10.18
N ARG A 196 12.08 16.51 10.07
CA ARG A 196 10.93 16.24 10.95
C ARG A 196 11.35 15.33 12.09
N ALA A 197 10.86 15.63 13.30
CA ALA A 197 11.08 14.81 14.47
C ALA A 197 10.17 13.55 14.43
N ILE A 198 10.63 12.52 13.73
CA ILE A 198 9.96 11.24 13.57
C ILE A 198 10.73 10.19 14.38
N ARG A 199 10.01 9.42 15.20
CA ARG A 199 10.51 8.21 15.85
C ARG A 199 9.97 7.00 15.10
N LEU A 200 10.82 6.02 14.85
CA LEU A 200 10.43 4.77 14.24
C LEU A 200 10.04 3.78 15.33
N VAL A 201 8.92 3.11 15.18
CA VAL A 201 8.39 2.13 16.11
C VAL A 201 8.49 0.75 15.49
N SER A 202 9.28 -0.12 16.11
CA SER A 202 9.28 -1.55 15.79
C SER A 202 8.55 -2.30 16.88
N VAL A 203 7.59 -3.13 16.49
CA VAL A 203 6.93 -4.07 17.39
C VAL A 203 7.48 -5.45 17.09
N ARG A 204 8.15 -6.08 18.07
CA ARG A 204 8.68 -7.43 17.88
C ARG A 204 7.52 -8.39 17.77
N ALA A 205 7.42 -9.09 16.64
CA ALA A 205 6.28 -9.96 16.39
C ALA A 205 6.18 -11.09 17.44
N ASN A 206 4.96 -11.45 17.80
CA ASN A 206 4.63 -12.37 18.91
C ASN A 206 5.05 -11.89 20.33
N SER A 207 5.40 -10.60 20.49
CA SER A 207 5.69 -10.01 21.80
C SER A 207 4.91 -8.71 22.00
N LYS A 208 4.95 -8.17 23.24
CA LYS A 208 4.50 -6.80 23.53
C LYS A 208 5.66 -5.80 23.54
N ASP A 209 6.84 -6.23 23.09
CA ASP A 209 8.05 -5.43 23.14
C ASP A 209 8.01 -4.41 22.01
N ILE A 210 8.12 -3.14 22.40
CA ILE A 210 8.17 -2.00 21.49
C ILE A 210 9.55 -1.39 21.59
N THR A 211 10.24 -1.32 20.46
CA THR A 211 11.53 -0.63 20.35
C THR A 211 11.34 0.66 19.56
N LEU A 212 11.91 1.74 20.08
CA LEU A 212 11.90 3.05 19.44
C LEU A 212 13.28 3.34 18.88
N PHE A 213 13.32 3.81 17.63
CA PHE A 213 14.57 4.21 16.97
C PHE A 213 14.48 5.66 16.51
N ASP A 214 15.60 6.37 16.62
CA ASP A 214 15.84 7.54 15.77
C ASP A 214 16.11 7.09 14.33
N ILE A 215 15.73 7.90 13.34
CA ILE A 215 15.95 7.56 11.92
C ILE A 215 17.44 7.23 11.66
N LYS A 216 18.35 8.04 12.19
CA LYS A 216 19.80 7.85 12.03
C LYS A 216 20.31 6.57 12.68
N GLU A 217 19.74 6.20 13.83
CA GLU A 217 20.08 4.93 14.50
C GLU A 217 19.68 3.74 13.63
N MET A 218 18.45 3.75 13.10
CA MET A 218 17.97 2.67 12.22
C MET A 218 18.79 2.59 10.92
N ILE A 219 19.13 3.73 10.31
CA ILE A 219 20.01 3.75 9.12
C ILE A 219 21.35 3.07 9.42
N GLU A 220 21.96 3.36 10.57
CA GLU A 220 23.24 2.75 10.94
C GLU A 220 23.11 1.24 11.16
N ARG A 221 22.05 0.79 11.85
CA ARG A 221 21.75 -0.64 12.00
C ARG A 221 21.60 -1.34 10.65
N LEU A 222 20.87 -0.74 9.72
CA LEU A 222 20.71 -1.27 8.36
C LEU A 222 22.06 -1.32 7.61
N ARG A 223 22.95 -0.36 7.79
CA ARG A 223 24.30 -0.38 7.17
C ARG A 223 25.19 -1.47 7.75
N LEU A 224 25.04 -1.78 9.03
CA LEU A 224 25.76 -2.86 9.71
C LEU A 224 25.23 -4.26 9.37
N MET A 225 24.02 -4.36 8.82
CA MET A 225 23.45 -5.61 8.31
C MET A 225 24.28 -6.13 7.13
N LYS A 226 25.19 -7.08 7.41
CA LYS A 226 26.05 -7.69 6.39
C LYS A 226 25.26 -8.69 5.55
N PRO A 227 25.48 -8.76 4.22
CA PRO A 227 25.02 -9.89 3.44
C PRO A 227 25.77 -11.12 3.93
N GLU A 228 25.07 -12.06 4.56
CA GLU A 228 25.61 -13.40 4.68
C GLU A 228 25.64 -13.98 3.26
N LEU A 229 26.83 -14.33 2.78
CA LEU A 229 26.99 -15.14 1.59
C LEU A 229 26.35 -16.51 1.91
N TYR A 230 25.09 -16.69 1.50
CA TYR A 230 24.47 -18.02 1.47
C TYR A 230 25.16 -18.84 0.38
N ILE A 231 26.29 -19.44 0.73
CA ILE A 231 26.78 -20.60 -0.01
C ILE A 231 25.83 -21.73 0.36
N VAL A 232 24.76 -21.88 -0.40
CA VAL A 232 23.91 -23.07 -0.37
C VAL A 232 24.82 -24.24 -0.76
N LYS A 233 25.06 -25.16 0.18
CA LYS A 233 25.73 -26.43 -0.11
C LYS A 233 24.77 -27.41 -0.77
#